data_AF-D7FY22-F1
#
_entry.id   AF-D7FY22-F1
#
_cell.length_a   1.000
_cell.length_b   1.000
_cell.length_c   1.000
_cell.angle_alpha   90.00
_cell.angle_beta   90.00
_cell.angle_gamma   90.00
#
_symmetry.space_group_name_H-M   'P 1'
#
loop_
_entity.id
_entity.type
_entity.pdbx_description
1 polymer ?
#
loop_
_entity_poly.entity_id
_entity_poly.type
_entity_poly.pdbx_seq_one_letter_code
_entity_poly.pdbx_strand_id
1 'polypeptide(L)'
;MLCRGEIVDACISSLASCTTARYHGKGQRCCQEHGCTARPSYGIDGSKKAEFCSKHSKPGMTNVTKKRCGHAGCIKQPSYGTHRTGSKKAEFCSEHSKPGMVHVRSKKCGHPGCMKQPTYGRAGSKKEFCSQHAEAGMVDVVSKRCGHPGCTKWPSYGKGGSKKAEFCAQHAQQGMVDVARKKCGHPGCTKRPSYGKDGSKKAEFCAQHGQQGMVNVRRVYREESH
;
A
#
# COMPACT_ATOMS: atom_id res chain seq x y z
N MET A 1 -37.82 35.60 30.81
CA MET A 1 -38.99 34.70 30.82
C MET A 1 -38.94 33.95 29.50
N LEU A 2 -38.33 32.77 29.42
CA LEU A 2 -38.98 31.45 29.59
C LEU A 2 -40.22 31.37 28.67
N CYS A 3 -40.24 30.51 27.63
CA CYS A 3 -40.40 29.07 27.82
C CYS A 3 -39.65 28.17 26.81
N ARG A 4 -39.19 27.06 27.38
CA ARG A 4 -38.82 25.77 26.75
C ARG A 4 -40.07 24.99 26.30
N GLY A 5 -39.87 23.98 25.47
CA GLY A 5 -40.76 22.83 25.22
C GLY A 5 -40.36 22.14 23.90
N GLU A 6 -39.49 21.14 23.88
CA GLU A 6 -39.70 19.70 24.16
C GLU A 6 -40.65 18.98 23.18
N ILE A 7 -40.01 18.16 22.32
CA ILE A 7 -40.32 16.78 21.91
C ILE A 7 -41.80 16.36 21.95
N VAL A 8 -42.36 15.98 20.80
CA VAL A 8 -43.04 14.68 20.62
C VAL A 8 -42.96 14.19 19.17
N ASP A 9 -42.60 12.92 19.05
CA ASP A 9 -42.64 12.06 17.87
C ASP A 9 -43.87 12.21 16.97
N ALA A 10 -43.64 12.13 15.66
CA ALA A 10 -44.58 11.47 14.76
C ALA A 10 -43.84 10.31 14.08
N CYS A 11 -43.66 9.25 14.87
CA CYS A 11 -43.42 7.91 14.37
C CYS A 11 -44.73 7.44 13.69
N ILE A 12 -44.82 7.63 12.38
CA ILE A 12 -45.83 6.97 11.55
C ILE A 12 -45.09 6.15 10.49
N SER A 13 -44.83 4.90 10.89
CA SER A 13 -44.97 3.68 10.10
C SER A 13 -45.05 3.85 8.59
N SER A 14 -43.91 3.76 7.92
CA SER A 14 -43.86 3.13 6.61
C SER A 14 -42.50 2.44 6.45
N LEU A 15 -42.54 1.11 6.33
CA LEU A 15 -41.44 0.19 6.06
C LEU A 15 -40.82 0.49 4.68
N ALA A 16 -40.26 1.67 4.48
CA ALA A 16 -39.59 2.02 3.24
C ALA A 16 -38.24 1.32 3.24
N SER A 17 -38.20 0.13 2.63
CA SER A 17 -36.96 -0.56 2.28
C SER A 17 -36.03 0.47 1.66
N CYS A 18 -34.90 0.74 2.32
CA CYS A 18 -33.92 1.75 1.94
C CYS A 18 -33.16 1.30 0.68
N THR A 19 -33.90 1.05 -0.39
CA THR A 19 -33.39 0.62 -1.70
C THR A 19 -33.13 1.82 -2.60
N THR A 20 -33.74 2.97 -2.28
CA THR A 20 -33.53 4.25 -2.97
C THR A 20 -33.64 5.43 -1.99
N ALA A 21 -32.52 5.94 -1.48
CA ALA A 21 -32.46 7.17 -0.70
C ALA A 21 -32.32 8.38 -1.65
N ARG A 22 -33.15 9.42 -1.45
CA ARG A 22 -33.10 10.65 -2.27
C ARG A 22 -32.20 11.68 -1.58
N TYR A 23 -30.98 11.85 -2.07
CA TYR A 23 -30.11 12.99 -1.74
C TYR A 23 -29.82 13.74 -3.05
N HIS A 24 -30.11 15.05 -3.09
CA HIS A 24 -30.02 15.91 -4.28
C HIS A 24 -30.89 15.50 -5.51
N GLY A 25 -32.17 15.17 -5.30
CA GLY A 25 -33.15 15.08 -6.41
C GLY A 25 -32.93 13.97 -7.45
N LYS A 26 -31.91 13.13 -7.30
CA LYS A 26 -31.65 11.95 -8.14
C LYS A 26 -31.62 10.72 -7.22
N GLY A 27 -32.56 9.79 -7.38
CA GLY A 27 -32.66 8.60 -6.53
C GLY A 27 -31.36 7.78 -6.58
N GLN A 28 -30.62 7.72 -5.46
CA GLN A 28 -29.36 6.99 -5.40
C GLN A 28 -29.62 5.61 -4.78
N ARG A 29 -29.32 4.57 -5.57
CA ARG A 29 -29.43 3.17 -5.11
C ARG A 29 -28.53 2.94 -3.90
N CYS A 30 -29.09 2.37 -2.84
CA CYS A 30 -28.39 2.00 -1.61
C CYS A 30 -28.05 0.52 -1.61
N CYS A 31 -27.21 0.12 -0.66
CA CYS A 31 -26.98 -1.26 -0.31
C CYS A 31 -28.32 -1.93 0.04
N GLN A 32 -28.54 -3.17 -0.41
CA GLN A 32 -29.75 -3.95 -0.11
C GLN A 32 -29.86 -4.39 1.36
N GLU A 33 -28.82 -4.16 2.17
CA GLU A 33 -28.84 -4.50 3.59
C GLU A 33 -29.75 -3.54 4.34
N HIS A 34 -30.59 -4.06 5.23
CA HIS A 34 -31.57 -3.25 5.95
C HIS A 34 -30.89 -2.13 6.75
N GLY A 35 -31.38 -0.90 6.60
CA GLY A 35 -30.81 0.29 7.25
C GLY A 35 -29.46 0.76 6.69
N CYS A 36 -28.95 0.19 5.60
CA CYS A 36 -27.68 0.60 5.02
C CYS A 36 -27.83 1.67 3.93
N THR A 37 -27.34 2.88 4.22
CA THR A 37 -27.33 4.00 3.26
C THR A 37 -26.11 4.03 2.34
N ALA A 38 -25.17 3.08 2.51
CA ALA A 38 -23.94 3.04 1.71
C ALA A 38 -24.23 2.72 0.24
N ARG A 39 -23.47 3.32 -0.67
CA ARG A 39 -23.60 3.02 -2.10
C ARG A 39 -23.16 1.58 -2.38
N PRO A 40 -23.97 0.77 -3.10
CA PRO A 40 -23.61 -0.59 -3.40
C PRO A 40 -22.45 -0.60 -4.41
N SER A 41 -21.52 -1.54 -4.22
CA SER A 41 -20.39 -1.76 -5.14
C SER A 41 -20.10 -3.24 -5.42
N TYR A 42 -20.68 -4.15 -4.64
CA TYR A 42 -20.51 -5.60 -4.72
C TYR A 42 -21.75 -6.27 -5.27
N GLY A 43 -21.53 -7.32 -6.06
CA GLY A 43 -22.58 -8.13 -6.67
C GLY A 43 -22.00 -9.44 -7.22
N ILE A 44 -22.83 -10.18 -7.96
CA ILE A 44 -22.44 -11.44 -8.60
C ILE A 44 -21.40 -11.15 -9.70
N ASP A 45 -20.45 -12.07 -9.88
CA ASP A 45 -19.48 -12.02 -10.97
C ASP A 45 -20.16 -11.87 -12.35
N GLY A 46 -19.61 -11.04 -13.24
CA GLY A 46 -20.21 -10.74 -14.54
C GLY A 46 -21.44 -9.80 -14.52
N SER A 47 -22.07 -9.57 -13.35
CA SER A 47 -23.19 -8.64 -13.24
C SER A 47 -22.74 -7.18 -13.34
N LYS A 48 -23.54 -6.33 -13.99
CA LYS A 48 -23.37 -4.86 -13.94
C LYS A 48 -24.08 -4.23 -12.73
N LYS A 49 -24.91 -4.99 -12.03
CA LYS A 49 -25.72 -4.52 -10.90
C LYS A 49 -24.96 -4.79 -9.60
N ALA A 50 -24.51 -3.71 -8.96
CA ALA A 50 -24.10 -3.76 -7.56
C ALA A 50 -25.32 -3.71 -6.66
N GLU A 51 -25.33 -4.56 -5.64
CA GLU A 51 -26.44 -4.77 -4.71
C GLU A 51 -26.02 -4.54 -3.27
N PHE A 52 -24.77 -4.86 -2.92
CA PHE A 52 -24.25 -4.74 -1.56
C PHE A 52 -23.08 -3.76 -1.48
N CYS A 53 -22.89 -3.11 -0.34
CA CYS A 53 -21.65 -2.36 -0.08
C CYS A 53 -20.52 -3.31 0.29
N SER A 54 -19.28 -2.81 0.41
CA SER A 54 -18.13 -3.65 0.78
C SER A 54 -18.24 -4.28 2.16
N LYS A 55 -19.00 -3.67 3.09
CA LYS A 55 -19.21 -4.21 4.43
C LYS A 55 -20.25 -5.33 4.46
N HIS A 56 -21.20 -5.32 3.52
CA HIS A 56 -22.29 -6.29 3.44
C HIS A 56 -22.11 -7.24 2.25
N SER A 57 -20.88 -7.40 1.75
CA SER A 57 -20.60 -8.36 0.67
C SER A 57 -20.73 -9.79 1.19
N LYS A 58 -21.52 -10.60 0.51
CA LYS A 58 -21.66 -12.03 0.84
C LYS A 58 -20.53 -12.85 0.19
N PRO A 59 -20.24 -14.07 0.69
CA PRO A 59 -19.30 -14.98 0.03
C PRO A 59 -19.63 -15.14 -1.47
N GLY A 60 -18.60 -15.11 -2.31
CA GLY A 60 -18.76 -15.17 -3.78
C GLY A 60 -19.08 -13.83 -4.46
N MET A 61 -19.39 -12.76 -3.71
CA MET A 61 -19.59 -11.43 -4.30
C MET A 61 -18.27 -10.72 -4.59
N THR A 62 -18.25 -9.98 -5.69
CA THR A 62 -17.08 -9.23 -6.16
C THR A 62 -17.45 -7.78 -6.44
N ASN A 63 -16.46 -6.88 -6.45
CA ASN A 63 -16.73 -5.49 -6.80
C ASN A 63 -17.04 -5.36 -8.30
N VAL A 64 -18.30 -5.11 -8.64
CA VAL A 64 -18.78 -5.02 -10.03
C VAL A 64 -18.72 -3.59 -10.58
N THR A 65 -18.50 -2.60 -9.72
CA THR A 65 -18.40 -1.19 -10.13
C THR A 65 -17.01 -0.80 -10.64
N LYS A 66 -15.98 -1.56 -10.26
CA LYS A 66 -14.61 -1.31 -10.71
C LYS A 66 -14.36 -2.03 -12.03
N LYS A 67 -13.62 -1.37 -12.93
CA LYS A 67 -13.16 -1.98 -14.17
C LYS A 67 -12.29 -3.20 -13.86
N ARG A 68 -12.53 -4.28 -14.61
CA ARG A 68 -11.80 -5.54 -14.51
C ARG A 68 -10.77 -5.67 -15.62
N CYS A 69 -9.81 -6.56 -15.39
CA CYS A 69 -8.92 -7.03 -16.44
C CYS A 69 -9.74 -7.53 -17.63
N GLY A 70 -9.28 -7.27 -18.84
CA GLY A 70 -9.91 -7.72 -20.09
C GLY A 70 -9.74 -9.21 -20.36
N HIS A 71 -9.03 -9.96 -19.51
CA HIS A 71 -8.96 -11.42 -19.58
C HIS A 71 -10.21 -12.04 -18.94
N ALA A 72 -10.83 -12.99 -19.63
CA ALA A 72 -12.05 -13.66 -19.17
C ALA A 72 -11.85 -14.30 -17.79
N GLY A 73 -12.82 -14.12 -16.89
CA GLY A 73 -12.76 -14.64 -15.51
C GLY A 73 -11.77 -13.94 -14.58
N CYS A 74 -10.99 -12.93 -15.04
CA CYS A 74 -10.05 -12.24 -14.17
C CYS A 74 -10.72 -11.11 -13.36
N ILE A 75 -10.76 -11.28 -12.04
CA ILE A 75 -11.32 -10.27 -11.11
C ILE A 75 -10.34 -9.16 -10.71
N LYS A 76 -9.07 -9.25 -11.15
CA LYS A 76 -8.04 -8.25 -10.83
C LYS A 76 -8.32 -6.94 -11.57
N GLN A 77 -7.99 -5.82 -10.93
CA GLN A 77 -8.04 -4.53 -11.60
C GLN A 77 -6.95 -4.44 -12.68
N PRO A 78 -7.26 -3.84 -13.84
CA PRO A 78 -6.28 -3.70 -14.90
C PRO A 78 -5.29 -2.58 -14.54
N SER A 79 -4.00 -2.81 -14.71
CA SER A 79 -2.93 -1.83 -14.50
C SER A 79 -2.05 -1.61 -15.74
N TYR A 80 -2.11 -2.52 -16.71
CA TYR A 80 -1.36 -2.53 -17.95
C TYR A 80 -2.24 -2.16 -19.15
N GLY A 81 -1.67 -1.43 -20.10
CA GLY A 81 -2.34 -1.02 -21.33
C GLY A 81 -1.36 -0.59 -22.40
N THR A 82 -1.87 -0.26 -23.59
CA THR A 82 -1.07 0.24 -24.70
C THR A 82 -0.54 1.65 -24.41
N HIS A 83 0.70 1.92 -24.81
CA HIS A 83 1.27 3.26 -24.70
C HIS A 83 0.73 4.16 -25.82
N ARG A 84 -0.47 4.70 -25.64
CA ARG A 84 -0.88 5.91 -26.36
C ARG A 84 -0.57 7.11 -25.47
N THR A 85 0.15 8.08 -26.01
CA THR A 85 0.51 9.34 -25.35
C THR A 85 -0.71 9.91 -24.61
N GLY A 86 -0.63 10.00 -23.28
CA GLY A 86 -1.70 10.53 -22.43
C GLY A 86 -2.80 9.55 -21.98
N SER A 87 -2.90 8.33 -22.52
CA SER A 87 -3.98 7.41 -22.13
C SER A 87 -3.65 6.65 -20.83
N LYS A 88 -4.40 6.94 -19.76
CA LYS A 88 -4.40 6.17 -18.49
C LYS A 88 -5.27 4.91 -18.56
N LYS A 89 -5.70 4.50 -19.76
CA LYS A 89 -6.63 3.38 -19.95
C LYS A 89 -5.90 2.05 -19.79
N ALA A 90 -5.91 1.53 -18.56
CA ALA A 90 -5.47 0.16 -18.30
C ALA A 90 -6.54 -0.84 -18.77
N GLU A 91 -6.10 -1.92 -19.40
CA GLU A 91 -6.94 -2.96 -19.99
C GLU A 91 -6.69 -4.32 -19.34
N PHE A 92 -5.45 -4.63 -18.96
CA PHE A 92 -5.09 -5.94 -18.39
C PHE A 92 -4.38 -5.79 -17.03
N CYS A 93 -4.42 -6.81 -16.18
CA CYS A 93 -3.57 -6.88 -14.99
C CYS A 93 -2.13 -7.25 -15.39
N SER A 94 -1.20 -7.29 -14.42
CA SER A 94 0.20 -7.67 -14.68
C SER A 94 0.33 -9.08 -15.28
N GLU A 95 -0.42 -10.05 -14.76
CA GLU A 95 -0.37 -11.45 -15.20
C GLU A 95 -0.95 -11.66 -16.60
N HIS A 96 -1.92 -10.83 -17.01
CA HIS A 96 -2.53 -10.89 -18.33
C HIS A 96 -2.04 -9.78 -19.26
N SER A 97 -0.89 -9.18 -18.94
CA SER A 97 -0.29 -8.16 -19.80
C SER A 97 0.21 -8.80 -21.10
N LYS A 98 -0.08 -8.15 -22.22
CA LYS A 98 0.40 -8.59 -23.54
C LYS A 98 1.77 -7.97 -23.84
N PRO A 99 2.59 -8.59 -24.71
CA PRO A 99 3.83 -7.96 -25.18
C PRO A 99 3.61 -6.52 -25.65
N GLY A 100 4.50 -5.62 -25.23
CA GLY A 100 4.40 -4.18 -25.53
C GLY A 100 3.45 -3.37 -24.64
N MET A 101 2.70 -4.01 -23.73
CA MET A 101 1.92 -3.27 -22.73
C MET A 101 2.78 -2.76 -21.59
N VAL A 102 2.46 -1.56 -21.11
CA VAL A 102 3.17 -0.91 -20.01
C VAL A 102 2.21 -0.66 -18.86
N HIS A 103 2.75 -0.54 -17.65
CA HIS A 103 1.97 -0.13 -16.50
C HIS A 103 1.53 1.35 -16.67
N VAL A 104 0.27 1.59 -17.06
CA VAL A 104 -0.24 2.92 -17.45
C VAL A 104 -0.77 3.73 -16.27
N ARG A 105 -0.98 3.10 -15.11
CA ARG A 105 -1.44 3.79 -13.89
C ARG A 105 -0.29 4.46 -13.11
N SER A 106 0.95 4.03 -13.33
CA SER A 106 2.12 4.61 -12.64
C SER A 106 2.52 5.92 -13.28
N LYS A 107 2.92 6.89 -12.45
CA LYS A 107 3.57 8.11 -12.95
C LYS A 107 4.84 7.71 -13.69
N LYS A 108 5.04 8.27 -14.88
CA LYS A 108 6.26 8.12 -15.67
C LYS A 108 7.18 9.31 -15.43
N CYS A 109 8.46 9.11 -15.72
CA CYS A 109 9.44 10.18 -15.81
C CYS A 109 8.92 11.27 -16.76
N GLY A 110 9.14 12.54 -16.41
CA GLY A 110 8.72 13.70 -17.19
C GLY A 110 9.46 13.85 -18.52
N HIS A 111 10.59 13.16 -18.70
CA HIS A 111 11.34 13.17 -19.94
C HIS A 111 10.58 12.44 -21.07
N PRO A 112 10.41 13.05 -22.26
CA PRO A 112 9.76 12.43 -23.40
C PRO A 112 10.33 11.03 -23.72
N GLY A 113 9.46 10.06 -23.98
CA GLY A 113 9.85 8.68 -24.30
C GLY A 113 10.38 7.85 -23.12
N CYS A 114 10.57 8.42 -21.93
CA CYS A 114 11.09 7.66 -20.78
C CYS A 114 9.98 6.84 -20.10
N MET A 115 10.17 5.51 -20.03
CA MET A 115 9.23 4.60 -19.36
C MET A 115 9.56 4.32 -17.90
N LYS A 116 10.69 4.85 -17.40
CA LYS A 116 11.11 4.64 -16.00
C LYS A 116 10.18 5.38 -15.04
N GLN A 117 9.99 4.82 -13.85
CA GLN A 117 9.31 5.54 -12.78
C GLN A 117 10.19 6.70 -12.30
N PRO A 118 9.59 7.87 -12.02
CA PRO A 118 10.32 8.96 -11.46
C PRO A 118 10.62 8.69 -9.98
N THR A 119 11.82 9.05 -9.55
CA THR A 119 12.26 9.03 -8.15
C THR A 119 12.86 10.37 -7.71
N TYR A 120 13.25 11.22 -8.66
CA TYR A 120 13.87 12.51 -8.44
C TYR A 120 12.87 13.65 -8.61
N GLY A 121 13.05 14.72 -7.83
CA GLY A 121 12.31 15.96 -7.92
C GLY A 121 12.97 17.05 -7.08
N ARG A 122 12.38 18.24 -7.00
CA ARG A 122 12.85 19.27 -6.06
C ARG A 122 12.67 18.81 -4.62
N ALA A 123 13.56 19.24 -3.72
CA ALA A 123 13.44 18.93 -2.30
C ALA A 123 12.05 19.36 -1.77
N GLY A 124 11.37 18.47 -1.03
CA GLY A 124 10.01 18.71 -0.52
C GLY A 124 8.89 18.63 -1.56
N SER A 125 9.20 18.34 -2.83
CA SER A 125 8.22 18.26 -3.92
C SER A 125 7.91 16.82 -4.33
N LYS A 126 6.92 16.65 -5.22
CA LYS A 126 6.60 15.35 -5.83
C LYS A 126 7.73 14.92 -6.77
N LYS A 127 7.92 13.60 -6.92
CA LYS A 127 8.82 13.01 -7.92
C LYS A 127 8.36 13.28 -9.35
N GLU A 128 9.28 13.67 -10.23
CA GLU A 128 9.02 14.08 -11.61
C GLU A 128 9.90 13.35 -12.61
N PHE A 129 11.17 13.10 -12.30
CA PHE A 129 12.13 12.49 -13.20
C PHE A 129 12.74 11.22 -12.62
N CYS A 130 13.24 10.34 -13.48
CA CYS A 130 14.07 9.21 -13.05
C CYS A 130 15.50 9.69 -12.80
N SER A 131 16.34 8.86 -12.17
CA SER A 131 17.74 9.22 -11.88
C SER A 131 18.55 9.69 -13.09
N GLN A 132 18.29 9.12 -14.26
CA GLN A 132 19.00 9.46 -15.51
C GLN A 132 18.56 10.79 -16.11
N HIS A 133 17.37 11.26 -15.80
CA HIS A 133 16.81 12.53 -16.32
C HIS A 133 16.62 13.55 -15.19
N ALA A 134 17.33 13.37 -14.06
CA ALA A 134 17.31 14.32 -12.98
C ALA A 134 18.11 15.56 -13.41
N GLU A 135 17.49 16.72 -13.35
CA GLU A 135 18.15 18.00 -13.62
C GLU A 135 19.03 18.43 -12.43
N ALA A 136 19.92 19.38 -12.67
CA ALA A 136 20.77 19.96 -11.62
C ALA A 136 19.91 20.49 -10.45
N GLY A 137 20.27 20.11 -9.23
CA GLY A 137 19.54 20.49 -8.01
C GLY A 137 18.33 19.58 -7.67
N MET A 138 17.99 18.60 -8.52
CA MET A 138 17.01 17.58 -8.16
C MET A 138 17.60 16.53 -7.20
N VAL A 139 16.75 16.03 -6.32
CA VAL A 139 17.11 15.05 -5.29
C VAL A 139 16.18 13.84 -5.38
N ASP A 140 16.68 12.65 -5.05
CA ASP A 140 15.82 11.49 -4.82
C ASP A 140 14.85 11.79 -3.65
N VAL A 141 13.56 11.94 -3.97
CA VAL A 141 12.47 12.24 -3.02
C VAL A 141 11.72 10.99 -2.58
N VAL A 142 12.10 9.81 -3.08
CA VAL A 142 11.48 8.52 -2.74
C VAL A 142 12.29 7.80 -1.68
N SER A 143 13.61 7.79 -1.84
CA SER A 143 14.52 7.16 -0.88
C SER A 143 14.48 7.90 0.45
N LYS A 144 14.42 7.12 1.55
CA LYS A 144 14.47 7.69 2.89
C LYS A 144 15.82 8.34 3.12
N ARG A 145 15.79 9.53 3.72
CA ARG A 145 16.98 10.29 4.11
C ARG A 145 16.99 10.47 5.61
N CYS A 146 18.20 10.68 6.15
CA CYS A 146 18.38 11.16 7.49
C CYS A 146 17.55 12.43 7.71
N GLY A 147 16.86 12.53 8.84
CA GLY A 147 16.04 13.69 9.22
C GLY A 147 16.85 14.95 9.57
N HIS A 148 18.17 14.91 9.45
CA HIS A 148 19.01 16.08 9.68
C HIS A 148 19.05 16.93 8.40
N PRO A 149 18.80 18.25 8.48
CA PRO A 149 18.86 19.14 7.32
C PRO A 149 20.16 18.97 6.52
N GLY A 150 20.05 18.87 5.20
CA GLY A 150 21.21 18.70 4.31
C GLY A 150 21.87 17.31 4.30
N CYS A 151 21.46 16.37 5.16
CA CYS A 151 22.06 15.03 5.17
C CYS A 151 21.42 14.11 4.11
N THR A 152 22.25 13.56 3.22
CA THR A 152 21.81 12.62 2.16
C THR A 152 21.99 11.16 2.55
N LYS A 153 22.51 10.86 3.74
CA LYS A 153 22.76 9.50 4.21
C LYS A 153 21.45 8.77 4.51
N TRP A 154 21.46 7.45 4.32
CA TRP A 154 20.34 6.59 4.66
C TRP A 154 20.15 6.57 6.19
N PRO A 155 18.91 6.67 6.71
CA PRO A 155 18.66 6.61 8.14
C PRO A 155 18.75 5.17 8.65
N SER A 156 19.53 4.94 9.71
CA SER A 156 19.65 3.63 10.38
C SER A 156 19.30 3.67 11.87
N TYR A 157 19.27 4.86 12.47
CA TYR A 157 19.02 5.07 13.90
C TYR A 157 17.61 5.63 14.14
N GLY A 158 16.99 5.19 15.23
CA GLY A 158 15.67 5.64 15.67
C GLY A 158 15.40 5.29 17.12
N LYS A 159 14.17 5.53 17.59
CA LYS A 159 13.74 5.20 18.96
C LYS A 159 13.81 3.68 19.21
N GLY A 160 14.25 3.29 20.41
CA GLY A 160 14.23 1.89 20.85
C GLY A 160 12.85 1.23 20.68
N GLY A 161 12.80 0.04 20.09
CA GLY A 161 11.55 -0.67 19.78
C GLY A 161 10.83 -0.23 18.50
N SER A 162 11.25 0.87 17.87
CA SER A 162 10.72 1.31 16.59
C SER A 162 11.27 0.50 15.42
N LYS A 163 10.46 0.27 14.39
CA LYS A 163 10.91 -0.22 13.06
C LYS A 163 11.30 0.91 12.12
N LYS A 164 11.12 2.16 12.52
CA LYS A 164 11.37 3.35 11.71
C LYS A 164 12.71 3.96 12.11
N ALA A 165 13.67 3.93 11.18
CA ALA A 165 14.88 4.73 11.27
C ALA A 165 14.60 6.15 10.79
N GLU A 166 15.13 7.13 11.51
CA GLU A 166 14.91 8.57 11.27
C GLU A 166 16.23 9.29 11.01
N PHE A 167 17.32 8.89 11.66
CA PHE A 167 18.63 9.53 11.52
C PHE A 167 19.71 8.55 11.07
N CYS A 168 20.77 9.05 10.45
CA CYS A 168 21.97 8.26 10.20
C CYS A 168 22.80 8.16 11.50
N ALA A 169 23.81 7.31 11.51
CA ALA A 169 24.68 7.12 12.69
C ALA A 169 25.29 8.43 13.22
N GLN A 170 25.67 9.35 12.33
CA GLN A 170 26.30 10.61 12.70
C GLN A 170 25.32 11.63 13.31
N HIS A 171 24.04 11.55 12.96
CA HIS A 171 23.00 12.45 13.46
C HIS A 171 22.08 11.75 14.46
N ALA A 172 22.51 10.61 15.00
CA ALA A 172 21.77 9.91 16.02
C ALA A 172 21.78 10.75 17.31
N GLN A 173 20.61 11.08 17.83
CA GLN A 173 20.47 11.77 19.11
C GLN A 173 20.73 10.79 20.28
N GLN A 174 20.99 11.35 21.47
CA GLN A 174 21.19 10.54 22.67
C GLN A 174 20.00 9.61 22.91
N GLY A 175 20.27 8.33 23.18
CA GLY A 175 19.26 7.29 23.38
C GLY A 175 18.69 6.67 22.09
N MET A 176 19.09 7.12 20.90
CA MET A 176 18.74 6.43 19.65
C MET A 176 19.57 5.17 19.45
N VAL A 177 18.96 4.15 18.84
CA VAL A 177 19.60 2.86 18.55
C VAL A 177 19.53 2.55 17.07
N ASP A 178 20.46 1.74 16.55
CA ASP A 178 20.33 1.19 15.20
C ASP A 178 19.08 0.28 15.16
N VAL A 179 18.09 0.70 14.37
CA VAL A 179 16.82 0.00 14.13
C VAL A 179 16.74 -0.61 12.73
N ALA A 180 17.69 -0.26 11.84
CA ALA A 180 17.80 -0.86 10.52
C ALA A 180 18.41 -2.26 10.59
N ARG A 181 19.33 -2.49 11.52
CA ARG A 181 19.93 -3.81 11.77
C ARG A 181 18.98 -4.67 12.59
N LYS A 182 18.70 -5.87 12.09
CA LYS A 182 17.98 -6.90 12.84
C LYS A 182 18.74 -7.28 14.11
N LYS A 183 18.03 -7.30 15.22
CA LYS A 183 18.50 -7.77 16.53
C LYS A 183 17.97 -9.18 16.81
N CYS A 184 18.63 -9.87 17.73
CA CYS A 184 18.15 -11.12 18.28
C CYS A 184 16.73 -10.96 18.84
N GLY A 185 15.87 -11.96 18.63
CA GLY A 185 14.49 -11.96 19.11
C GLY A 185 14.36 -12.03 20.63
N HIS A 186 15.43 -12.38 21.34
CA HIS A 186 15.46 -12.38 22.81
C HIS A 186 15.37 -10.95 23.37
N PRO A 187 14.43 -10.66 24.31
CA PRO A 187 14.32 -9.36 24.96
C PRO A 187 15.66 -8.87 25.53
N GLY A 188 15.99 -7.60 25.31
CA GLY A 188 17.25 -7.01 25.79
C GLY A 188 18.52 -7.42 25.03
N CYS A 189 18.46 -8.38 24.10
CA CYS A 189 19.64 -8.79 23.36
C CYS A 189 19.92 -7.87 22.16
N THR A 190 21.10 -7.25 22.13
CA THR A 190 21.54 -6.37 21.03
C THR A 190 22.34 -7.10 19.95
N LYS A 191 22.68 -8.38 20.17
CA LYS A 191 23.47 -9.17 19.22
C LYS A 191 22.71 -9.39 17.92
N ARG A 192 23.45 -9.46 16.80
CA ARG A 192 22.87 -9.82 15.51
C ARG A 192 22.40 -11.28 15.54
N PRO A 193 21.21 -11.61 15.02
CA PRO A 193 20.72 -12.98 15.02
C PRO A 193 21.48 -13.79 13.96
N SER A 194 21.95 -15.00 14.28
CA SER A 194 22.58 -15.92 13.32
C SER A 194 21.89 -17.28 13.26
N TYR A 195 21.04 -17.60 14.23
CA TYR A 195 20.35 -18.88 14.36
C TYR A 195 18.87 -18.76 13.97
N GLY A 196 18.35 -19.77 13.30
CA GLY A 196 16.96 -19.88 12.86
C GLY A 196 16.57 -21.33 12.61
N LYS A 197 15.34 -21.56 12.15
CA LYS A 197 14.88 -22.90 11.76
C LYS A 197 15.72 -23.46 10.61
N ASP A 198 15.94 -24.77 10.60
CA ASP A 198 16.58 -25.45 9.48
C ASP A 198 15.87 -25.14 8.14
N GLY A 199 16.66 -24.93 7.09
CA GLY A 199 16.16 -24.47 5.77
C GLY A 199 15.68 -23.01 5.68
N SER A 200 15.61 -22.27 6.79
CA SER A 200 15.19 -20.86 6.79
C SER A 200 16.29 -19.92 6.29
N LYS A 201 15.96 -18.98 5.40
CA LYS A 201 16.86 -17.84 5.05
C LYS A 201 16.90 -16.73 6.11
N LYS A 202 16.10 -16.86 7.18
CA LYS A 202 15.92 -15.82 8.20
C LYS A 202 16.47 -16.31 9.54
N ALA A 203 17.53 -15.65 10.00
CA ALA A 203 18.00 -15.76 11.37
C ALA A 203 17.13 -14.91 12.32
N GLU A 204 16.75 -15.49 13.45
CA GLU A 204 15.86 -14.89 14.45
C GLU A 204 16.56 -14.67 15.79
N PHE A 205 17.48 -15.54 16.18
CA PHE A 205 18.19 -15.47 17.46
C PHE A 205 19.70 -15.43 17.27
N CYS A 206 20.45 -14.89 18.22
CA CYS A 206 21.91 -15.00 18.23
C CYS A 206 22.33 -16.39 18.71
N ALA A 207 23.61 -16.74 18.59
CA ALA A 207 24.13 -18.05 19.03
C ALA A 207 23.79 -18.40 20.48
N GLN A 208 23.78 -17.42 21.37
CA GLN A 208 23.48 -17.62 22.79
C GLN A 208 21.99 -17.81 23.08
N HIS A 209 21.11 -17.34 22.21
CA HIS A 209 19.65 -17.43 22.39
C HIS A 209 19.01 -18.36 21.36
N GLY A 210 19.81 -19.19 20.69
CA GLY A 210 19.30 -20.23 19.82
C GLY A 210 18.51 -21.25 20.65
N GLN A 211 17.28 -21.53 20.24
CA GLN A 211 16.48 -22.59 20.85
C GLN A 211 16.91 -23.96 20.31
N GLN A 212 16.54 -25.03 21.02
CA GLN A 212 16.82 -26.39 20.57
C GLN A 212 16.25 -26.63 19.16
N GLY A 213 17.07 -27.21 18.28
CA GLY A 213 16.73 -27.43 16.87
C GLY A 213 16.96 -26.22 15.94
N MET A 214 17.47 -25.09 16.44
CA MET A 214 17.90 -23.98 15.58
C MET A 214 19.33 -24.18 15.08
N VAL A 215 19.56 -23.86 13.81
CA VAL A 215 20.87 -23.94 13.14
C VAL A 215 21.36 -22.57 12.74
N ASN A 216 22.68 -22.42 12.52
CA ASN A 216 23.25 -21.17 12.03
C ASN A 216 22.95 -20.97 10.55
N VAL A 217 21.90 -20.21 10.25
CA VAL A 217 21.41 -19.97 8.88
C VAL A 217 22.12 -18.84 8.15
N ARG A 218 23.15 -18.22 8.76
CA ARG A 218 23.93 -17.15 8.13
C ARG A 218 25.19 -17.62 7.42
N ARG A 219 25.55 -18.90 7.55
CA ARG A 219 26.82 -19.45 7.07
C ARG A 219 26.75 -20.21 5.74
N VAL A 220 25.64 -20.15 5.02
CA VAL A 220 25.47 -20.84 3.73
C VAL A 220 25.07 -19.81 2.67
N TYR A 221 25.55 -20.00 1.45
CA TYR A 221 25.58 -19.11 0.28
C TYR A 221 26.81 -18.20 0.18
N ARG A 222 27.97 -18.84 0.05
CA ARG A 222 29.14 -18.29 -0.64
C ARG A 222 29.74 -19.34 -1.58
N GLU A 223 28.91 -19.89 -2.46
CA GLU A 223 29.24 -20.83 -3.55
C GLU A 223 28.14 -20.62 -4.62
N GLU A 224 28.33 -20.47 -5.92
CA GLU A 224 29.41 -20.10 -6.84
C GLU A 224 28.69 -19.40 -8.02
N SER A 225 29.32 -18.44 -8.68
CA SER A 225 28.82 -17.90 -9.95
C SER A 225 29.94 -18.05 -10.97
N HIS A 226 29.93 -19.20 -11.64
CA HIS A 226 30.54 -19.37 -12.95
C HIS A 226 29.57 -18.83 -14.01
#